data_AF-A0A7K6SE40-F1
#
_entry.id   AF-A0A7K6SE40-F1
#
_cell.length_a   1.000
_cell.length_b   1.000
_cell.length_c   1.000
_cell.angle_alpha   90.00
_cell.angle_beta   90.00
_cell.angle_gamma   90.00
#
_symmetry.space_group_name_H-M   'P 1'
#
loop_
_entity.id
_entity.type
_entity.pdbx_description
1 polymer ?
#
loop_
_entity_poly.entity_id
_entity_poly.type
_entity_poly.pdbx_seq_one_letter_code
_entity_poly.pdbx_strand_id
1 'polypeptide(L)'
;DNATDNRIISESSEMNEFETLTAKFHFVDLAGSERLKRTGATGERAKEGISINCGLLALGNVISALGDKSKKATHVPYRDSKLTRLLQDSLGGNSQTLMIACVSPSDRDFMETLNTLKYANRARNIKNKVMVNQDRASQQINALRSEITRLQMELMEYKTGKRIIDEEGVESINDMFHENAMLQTENNNLRVRIKAMQETIDALRARITQLVSDQANQVLARAGEGNEEISNMVHNYIKEIEDLR
;
A
#
# COMPACT_ATOMS: atom_id res chain seq x y z
N ASP A 1 -20.53 8.06 40.91
CA ASP A 1 -20.95 7.60 39.58
C ASP A 1 -20.34 8.39 38.44
N ASN A 2 -19.04 8.23 38.16
CA ASN A 2 -18.41 8.87 36.96
C ASN A 2 -17.12 8.16 36.50
N ALA A 3 -16.99 6.85 36.73
CA ALA A 3 -15.75 6.10 36.43
C ALA A 3 -15.87 5.16 35.21
N THR A 4 -16.99 5.16 34.49
CA THR A 4 -17.29 4.10 33.51
C THR A 4 -17.14 4.49 32.03
N ASP A 5 -16.89 5.76 31.70
CA ASP A 5 -17.03 6.23 30.31
C ASP A 5 -15.74 6.24 29.46
N ASN A 6 -14.59 5.87 30.02
CA ASN A 6 -13.31 5.92 29.29
C ASN A 6 -12.83 4.59 28.70
N ARG A 7 -13.64 3.52 28.80
CA ARG A 7 -13.24 2.16 28.35
C ARG A 7 -13.76 1.78 26.95
N ILE A 8 -14.60 2.60 26.33
CA ILE A 8 -15.26 2.24 25.05
C ILE A 8 -14.45 2.71 23.82
N ILE A 9 -13.42 3.54 23.98
CA ILE A 9 -12.70 4.16 22.84
C ILE A 9 -11.54 3.30 22.32
N SER A 10 -11.11 2.25 23.04
CA SER A 10 -9.92 1.46 22.64
C SER A 10 -10.19 0.30 21.69
N GLU A 11 -11.43 0.06 21.28
CA GLU A 11 -11.77 -0.91 20.23
C GLU A 11 -12.22 -0.19 18.96
N SER A 12 -11.41 0.76 18.48
CA SER A 12 -11.43 1.04 17.05
C SER A 12 -10.79 -0.16 16.36
N SER A 13 -11.63 -1.14 16.03
CA SER A 13 -11.30 -2.17 15.06
C SER A 13 -10.59 -1.51 13.90
N GLU A 14 -9.31 -1.85 13.71
CA GLU A 14 -8.57 -1.55 12.48
C GLU A 14 -9.34 -2.21 11.33
N MET A 15 -10.38 -1.52 10.85
CA MET A 15 -11.02 -1.85 9.60
C MET A 15 -9.97 -1.56 8.55
N ASN A 16 -9.19 -2.59 8.20
CA ASN A 16 -8.35 -2.60 7.03
C ASN A 16 -9.25 -2.23 5.85
N GLU A 17 -9.19 -0.96 5.48
CA GLU A 17 -10.11 -0.40 4.52
C GLU A 17 -9.46 -0.50 3.15
N PHE A 18 -9.98 -1.42 2.35
CA PHE A 18 -9.40 -1.75 1.07
C PHE A 18 -9.86 -0.74 0.02
N GLU A 19 -8.89 -0.10 -0.64
CA GLU A 19 -9.14 0.64 -1.87
C GLU A 19 -9.58 -0.35 -2.96
N THR A 20 -10.77 -0.15 -3.52
CA THR A 20 -11.26 -0.99 -4.61
C THR A 20 -10.88 -0.38 -5.95
N LEU A 21 -9.91 -1.02 -6.61
CA LEU A 21 -9.51 -0.72 -7.98
C LEU A 21 -10.18 -1.70 -8.94
N THR A 22 -10.75 -1.17 -10.03
CA THR A 22 -11.36 -2.02 -11.07
C THR A 22 -10.60 -1.91 -12.38
N ALA A 23 -10.29 -3.05 -13.00
CA ALA A 23 -9.76 -3.10 -14.35
C ALA A 23 -10.72 -3.85 -15.27
N LYS A 24 -10.78 -3.43 -16.54
CA LYS A 24 -11.50 -4.13 -17.60
C LYS A 24 -10.49 -4.55 -18.65
N PHE A 25 -10.56 -5.80 -19.07
CA PHE A 25 -9.73 -6.33 -20.15
C PHE A 25 -10.63 -6.85 -21.26
N HIS A 26 -10.42 -6.38 -22.48
CA HIS A 26 -11.22 -6.74 -23.65
C HIS A 26 -10.35 -7.44 -24.69
N PHE A 27 -10.70 -8.69 -25.01
CA PHE A 27 -10.23 -9.37 -26.23
C PHE A 27 -11.35 -9.31 -27.27
N VAL A 28 -11.04 -8.78 -28.44
CA VAL A 28 -12.00 -8.56 -29.51
C VAL A 28 -11.44 -9.16 -30.78
N ASP A 29 -12.08 -10.23 -31.26
CA ASP A 29 -11.83 -10.78 -32.58
C ASP A 29 -12.88 -10.21 -33.55
N LEU A 30 -12.42 -9.51 -34.57
CA LEU A 30 -13.29 -8.83 -35.52
C LEU A 30 -13.55 -9.75 -36.71
N ALA A 31 -14.76 -9.66 -37.26
CA ALA A 31 -15.10 -10.33 -38.51
C ALA A 31 -14.22 -9.84 -39.68
N GLY A 32 -14.18 -10.63 -40.75
CA GLY A 32 -13.42 -10.31 -41.96
C GLY A 32 -13.74 -8.93 -42.52
N SER A 33 -12.69 -8.16 -42.85
CA SER A 33 -12.81 -6.80 -43.40
C SER A 33 -13.02 -6.76 -44.91
N GLU A 34 -13.11 -7.91 -45.56
CA GLU A 34 -13.26 -8.01 -46.99
C GLU A 34 -14.63 -7.58 -47.51
N ARG A 35 -14.61 -7.02 -48.72
CA ARG A 35 -15.83 -6.54 -49.36
C ARG A 35 -16.64 -7.71 -49.92
N LEU A 36 -17.96 -7.62 -49.80
CA LEU A 36 -18.90 -8.61 -50.36
C LEU A 36 -18.68 -8.89 -51.87
N LYS A 37 -18.29 -7.88 -52.65
CA LYS A 37 -17.98 -8.06 -54.08
C LYS A 37 -16.86 -9.06 -54.33
N ARG A 38 -15.94 -9.23 -53.38
CA ARG A 38 -14.80 -10.17 -53.45
C ARG A 38 -15.23 -11.60 -53.15
N THR A 39 -16.21 -11.78 -52.27
CA THR A 39 -16.63 -13.12 -51.82
C THR A 39 -17.55 -13.81 -52.81
N GLY A 40 -18.16 -13.07 -53.74
CA GLY A 40 -19.12 -13.62 -54.71
C GLY A 40 -20.37 -14.23 -54.07
N ALA A 41 -20.61 -13.93 -52.79
CA ALA A 41 -21.69 -14.50 -52.01
C ALA A 41 -23.05 -13.98 -52.49
N THR A 42 -24.04 -14.87 -52.57
CA THR A 42 -25.42 -14.58 -52.98
C THR A 42 -26.42 -15.09 -51.92
N GLY A 43 -27.68 -14.65 -52.00
CA GLY A 43 -28.74 -15.08 -51.10
C GLY A 43 -28.49 -14.72 -49.63
N GLU A 44 -28.68 -15.68 -48.73
CA GLU A 44 -28.52 -15.48 -47.28
C GLU A 44 -27.07 -15.11 -46.88
N ARG A 45 -26.06 -15.68 -47.55
CA ARG A 45 -24.65 -15.31 -47.32
C ARG A 45 -24.37 -13.85 -47.68
N ALA A 46 -25.07 -13.30 -48.68
CA ALA A 46 -24.94 -11.88 -49.01
C ALA A 46 -25.54 -11.00 -47.92
N LYS A 47 -26.71 -11.36 -47.38
CA LYS A 47 -27.35 -10.64 -46.27
C LYS A 47 -26.47 -10.64 -45.03
N GLU A 48 -25.86 -11.77 -44.69
CA GLU A 48 -24.90 -11.89 -43.60
C GLU A 48 -23.68 -10.98 -43.82
N GLY A 49 -23.06 -11.05 -45.01
CA GLY A 49 -21.92 -10.19 -45.34
C GLY A 49 -22.23 -8.70 -45.30
N ILE A 50 -23.46 -8.28 -45.64
CA ILE A 50 -23.91 -6.89 -45.48
C ILE A 50 -23.99 -6.52 -43.99
N SER A 51 -24.55 -7.39 -43.15
CA SER A 51 -24.66 -7.15 -41.70
C SER A 51 -23.29 -7.02 -41.04
N ILE A 52 -22.35 -7.91 -41.38
CA ILE A 52 -20.96 -7.86 -40.91
C ILE A 52 -20.30 -6.53 -41.30
N ASN A 53 -20.41 -6.16 -42.59
CA ASN A 53 -19.82 -4.93 -43.11
C ASN A 53 -20.44 -3.68 -42.50
N CYS A 54 -21.69 -3.71 -42.06
CA CYS A 54 -22.32 -2.58 -41.36
C CYS A 54 -21.59 -2.25 -40.05
N GLY A 55 -21.25 -3.26 -39.24
CA GLY A 55 -20.49 -3.07 -38.00
C GLY A 55 -19.08 -2.53 -38.24
N LEU A 56 -18.36 -3.09 -39.22
CA LEU A 56 -16.99 -2.67 -39.55
C LEU A 56 -16.95 -1.28 -40.22
N LEU A 57 -17.98 -0.92 -41.00
CA LEU A 57 -18.14 0.42 -41.56
C LEU A 57 -18.36 1.45 -40.46
N ALA A 58 -19.26 1.19 -39.51
CA ALA A 58 -19.48 2.05 -38.36
C ALA A 58 -18.19 2.24 -37.54
N LEU A 59 -17.45 1.15 -37.32
CA LEU A 59 -16.13 1.21 -36.67
C LEU A 59 -15.15 2.09 -37.45
N GLY A 60 -15.13 1.97 -38.78
CA GLY A 60 -14.30 2.80 -39.65
C GLY A 60 -14.67 4.30 -39.60
N ASN A 61 -15.96 4.62 -39.45
CA ASN A 61 -16.43 5.99 -39.29
C ASN A 61 -15.99 6.58 -37.95
N VAL A 62 -16.12 5.82 -36.86
CA VAL A 62 -15.62 6.21 -35.53
C VAL A 62 -14.12 6.47 -35.55
N ILE A 63 -13.34 5.56 -36.13
CA ILE A 63 -11.88 5.71 -36.24
C ILE A 63 -11.50 6.93 -37.08
N SER A 64 -12.22 7.19 -38.17
CA SER A 64 -11.96 8.35 -39.02
C SER A 64 -12.29 9.65 -38.29
N ALA A 65 -13.38 9.69 -37.53
CA ALA A 65 -13.78 10.86 -36.74
C ALA A 65 -12.79 11.17 -35.61
N LEU A 66 -12.19 10.15 -35.00
CA LEU A 66 -11.22 10.30 -33.91
C LEU A 66 -9.77 10.50 -34.38
N GLY A 67 -9.40 9.94 -35.53
CA GLY A 67 -8.03 9.95 -36.04
C GLY A 67 -7.66 11.17 -36.89
N ASP A 68 -8.64 11.92 -37.39
CA ASP A 68 -8.41 13.13 -38.19
C ASP A 68 -8.21 14.36 -37.29
N LYS A 69 -6.95 14.78 -37.12
CA LYS A 69 -6.61 15.97 -36.30
C LYS A 69 -7.15 17.27 -36.88
N SER A 70 -7.40 17.33 -38.19
CA SER A 70 -7.93 18.54 -38.85
C SER A 70 -9.42 18.72 -38.59
N LYS A 71 -10.12 17.62 -38.32
CA LYS A 71 -11.54 17.59 -37.98
C LYS A 71 -11.67 17.20 -36.53
N LYS A 72 -11.70 18.20 -35.64
CA LYS A 72 -12.28 17.97 -34.31
C LYS A 72 -13.76 17.67 -34.50
N ALA A 73 -14.09 16.39 -34.70
CA ALA A 73 -15.46 15.97 -34.88
C ALA A 73 -16.22 16.29 -33.59
N THR A 74 -17.21 17.19 -33.69
CA THR A 74 -18.09 17.53 -32.56
C THR A 74 -18.86 16.31 -32.05
N HIS A 75 -19.14 15.35 -32.95
CA HIS A 75 -19.86 14.13 -32.65
C HIS A 75 -19.14 12.92 -33.23
N VAL A 76 -18.94 11.89 -32.41
CA VAL A 76 -18.40 10.60 -32.82
C VAL A 76 -19.53 9.57 -32.85
N PRO A 77 -19.77 8.88 -33.98
CA PRO A 77 -20.97 8.08 -34.20
C PRO A 77 -20.90 6.68 -33.56
N TYR A 78 -20.63 6.59 -32.24
CA TYR A 78 -20.59 5.27 -31.57
C TYR A 78 -21.92 4.54 -31.63
N ARG A 79 -23.03 5.26 -31.75
CA ARG A 79 -24.39 4.69 -31.71
C ARG A 79 -24.82 3.98 -32.98
N ASP A 80 -24.07 4.14 -34.08
CA ASP A 80 -24.42 3.59 -35.39
C ASP A 80 -24.37 2.06 -35.42
N SER A 81 -23.64 1.42 -34.50
CA SER A 81 -23.64 -0.03 -34.36
C SER A 81 -23.52 -0.48 -32.89
N LYS A 82 -23.96 -1.70 -32.59
CA LYS A 82 -23.73 -2.32 -31.27
C LYS A 82 -22.24 -2.49 -30.98
N LEU A 83 -21.45 -2.84 -32.00
CA LEU A 83 -20.00 -3.03 -31.90
C LEU A 83 -19.31 -1.75 -31.41
N THR A 84 -19.57 -0.62 -32.07
CA THR A 84 -18.96 0.67 -31.71
C THR A 84 -19.41 1.20 -30.34
N ARG A 85 -20.61 0.82 -29.87
CA ARG A 85 -21.06 1.13 -28.50
C ARG A 85 -20.29 0.33 -27.45
N LEU A 86 -20.04 -0.95 -27.71
CA LEU A 86 -19.24 -1.81 -26.82
C LEU A 86 -17.79 -1.34 -26.76
N LEU A 87 -17.24 -0.90 -27.89
CA LEU A 87 -15.86 -0.44 -28.02
C LEU A 87 -15.66 1.05 -27.74
N GLN A 88 -16.70 1.77 -27.30
CA GLN A 88 -16.65 3.21 -27.08
C GLN A 88 -15.55 3.60 -26.07
N ASP A 89 -15.37 2.80 -25.02
CA ASP A 89 -14.31 3.06 -24.04
C ASP A 89 -12.90 2.78 -24.60
N SER A 90 -12.82 1.82 -25.53
CA SER A 90 -11.57 1.42 -26.20
C SER A 90 -11.12 2.42 -27.29
N LEU A 91 -12.03 3.20 -27.85
CA LEU A 91 -11.72 4.15 -28.93
C LEU A 91 -12.02 5.56 -28.45
N GLY A 92 -11.01 6.31 -28.02
CA GLY A 92 -11.17 7.68 -27.51
C GLY A 92 -11.68 7.80 -26.07
N GLY A 93 -11.84 6.68 -25.34
CA GLY A 93 -12.31 6.61 -23.96
C GLY A 93 -11.22 6.34 -22.91
N ASN A 94 -11.60 5.70 -21.81
CA ASN A 94 -10.74 5.34 -20.68
C ASN A 94 -10.24 3.89 -20.79
N SER A 95 -9.45 3.61 -21.83
CA SER A 95 -8.86 2.28 -22.01
C SER A 95 -7.49 2.38 -22.67
N GLN A 96 -6.59 1.46 -22.32
CA GLN A 96 -5.37 1.24 -23.07
C GLN A 96 -5.70 0.28 -24.22
N THR A 97 -5.59 0.77 -25.46
CA THR A 97 -6.06 0.03 -26.63
C THR A 97 -4.92 -0.30 -27.57
N LEU A 98 -4.83 -1.59 -27.91
CA LEU A 98 -3.94 -2.13 -28.92
C LEU A 98 -4.78 -2.66 -30.08
N MET A 99 -4.40 -2.33 -31.31
CA MET A 99 -4.99 -2.90 -32.52
C MET A 99 -3.93 -3.72 -33.25
N ILE A 100 -4.26 -4.98 -33.54
CA ILE A 100 -3.42 -5.87 -34.36
C ILE A 100 -4.04 -5.93 -35.75
N ALA A 101 -3.29 -5.50 -36.76
CA ALA A 101 -3.73 -5.54 -38.15
C ALA A 101 -3.19 -6.80 -38.84
N CYS A 102 -4.05 -7.79 -39.03
CA CYS A 102 -3.72 -9.02 -39.73
C CYS A 102 -3.82 -8.81 -41.25
N VAL A 103 -2.75 -9.10 -41.98
CA VAL A 103 -2.67 -8.92 -43.43
C VAL A 103 -2.06 -10.13 -44.12
N SER A 104 -2.40 -10.31 -45.39
CA SER A 104 -1.86 -11.38 -46.24
C SER A 104 -0.71 -10.84 -47.10
N PRO A 105 0.41 -11.58 -47.25
CA PRO A 105 1.50 -11.21 -48.14
C PRO A 105 1.21 -11.55 -49.62
N SER A 106 0.07 -12.17 -49.92
CA SER A 106 -0.30 -12.59 -51.28
C SER A 106 -0.65 -11.41 -52.18
N ASP A 107 -0.16 -11.41 -53.42
CA ASP A 107 -0.50 -10.41 -54.44
C ASP A 107 -2.01 -10.34 -54.71
N ARG A 108 -2.72 -11.47 -54.57
CA ARG A 108 -4.18 -11.53 -54.74
C ARG A 108 -4.94 -10.70 -53.70
N ASP A 109 -4.34 -10.50 -52.53
CA ASP A 109 -4.92 -9.75 -51.42
C ASP A 109 -4.39 -8.31 -51.34
N PHE A 110 -3.55 -7.87 -52.29
CA PHE A 110 -2.87 -6.56 -52.26
C PHE A 110 -3.81 -5.40 -51.90
N MET A 111 -4.99 -5.35 -52.54
CA MET A 111 -5.96 -4.28 -52.30
C MET A 111 -6.56 -4.31 -50.89
N GLU A 112 -6.83 -5.50 -50.33
CA GLU A 112 -7.37 -5.62 -48.97
C GLU A 112 -6.28 -5.38 -47.93
N THR A 113 -5.06 -5.87 -48.15
CA THR A 113 -3.89 -5.56 -47.33
C THR A 113 -3.67 -4.04 -47.26
N LEU A 114 -3.73 -3.34 -48.39
CA LEU A 114 -3.63 -1.88 -48.42
C LEU A 114 -4.76 -1.18 -47.65
N ASN A 115 -5.99 -1.67 -47.76
CA ASN A 115 -7.13 -1.12 -47.03
C ASN A 115 -6.96 -1.29 -45.51
N THR A 116 -6.56 -2.49 -45.06
CA THR A 116 -6.31 -2.80 -43.66
C THR A 116 -5.18 -1.93 -43.08
N LEU A 117 -4.09 -1.74 -43.82
CA LEU A 117 -2.98 -0.87 -43.38
C LEU A 117 -3.40 0.60 -43.30
N LYS A 118 -4.16 1.11 -44.27
CA LYS A 118 -4.73 2.47 -44.21
C LYS A 118 -5.65 2.64 -43.01
N TYR A 119 -6.44 1.62 -42.70
CA TYR A 119 -7.32 1.60 -41.55
C TYR A 119 -6.54 1.66 -40.24
N ALA A 120 -5.53 0.79 -40.07
CA ALA A 120 -4.64 0.76 -38.91
C ALA A 120 -3.89 2.09 -38.72
N ASN A 121 -3.43 2.71 -39.81
CA ASN A 121 -2.75 4.01 -39.75
C ASN A 121 -3.66 5.12 -39.23
N ARG A 122 -4.96 5.10 -39.55
CA ARG A 122 -5.93 6.04 -38.94
C ARG A 122 -6.17 5.74 -37.47
N ALA A 123 -6.34 4.45 -37.12
CA ALA A 123 -6.54 4.01 -35.74
C ALA A 123 -5.38 4.44 -34.83
N ARG A 124 -4.13 4.37 -35.33
CA ARG A 124 -2.92 4.82 -34.62
C ARG A 124 -2.99 6.27 -34.14
N ASN A 125 -3.75 7.13 -34.82
CA ASN A 125 -3.85 8.56 -34.48
C ASN A 125 -4.83 8.85 -33.35
N ILE A 126 -5.66 7.88 -32.95
CA ILE A 126 -6.62 8.02 -31.86
C ILE A 126 -5.89 8.19 -30.54
N LYS A 127 -6.39 9.09 -29.69
CA LYS A 127 -5.86 9.36 -28.35
C LYS A 127 -6.91 9.03 -27.29
N ASN A 128 -6.60 8.04 -26.46
CA ASN A 128 -7.40 7.67 -25.30
C ASN A 128 -6.96 8.48 -24.08
N LYS A 129 -7.87 8.68 -23.13
CA LYS A 129 -7.61 9.35 -21.85
C LYS A 129 -7.71 8.33 -20.74
N VAL A 130 -6.60 7.67 -20.46
CA VAL A 130 -6.54 6.59 -19.47
C VAL A 130 -6.43 7.17 -18.07
N MET A 131 -7.31 6.73 -17.19
CA MET A 131 -7.42 7.10 -15.78
C MET A 131 -7.64 5.83 -14.96
N VAL A 132 -7.07 5.78 -13.76
CA VAL A 132 -7.27 4.67 -12.83
C VAL A 132 -8.75 4.60 -12.45
N ASN A 133 -9.39 3.44 -12.62
CA ASN A 133 -10.76 3.27 -12.16
C ASN A 133 -10.75 2.96 -10.66
N GLN A 134 -10.78 4.03 -9.89
CA GLN A 134 -11.02 3.99 -8.46
C GLN A 134 -12.51 4.27 -8.21
N ASP A 135 -13.13 3.53 -7.29
CA ASP A 135 -14.50 3.83 -6.89
C ASP A 135 -14.60 5.22 -6.25
N ARG A 136 -15.56 6.02 -6.72
CA ARG A 136 -15.78 7.38 -6.20
C ARG A 136 -16.22 7.36 -4.74
N ALA A 137 -16.97 6.34 -4.33
CA ALA A 137 -17.37 6.21 -2.93
C ALA A 137 -16.14 5.94 -2.06
N SER A 138 -15.27 5.00 -2.44
CA SER A 138 -14.00 4.77 -1.74
C SER A 138 -13.12 6.03 -1.70
N GLN A 139 -13.02 6.78 -2.82
CA GLN A 139 -12.25 8.02 -2.86
C GLN A 139 -12.81 9.08 -1.89
N GLN A 140 -14.13 9.28 -1.87
CA GLN A 140 -14.80 10.23 -0.97
C GLN A 140 -14.68 9.81 0.49
N ILE A 141 -14.84 8.51 0.78
CA ILE A 141 -14.68 7.96 2.14
C ILE A 141 -13.26 8.23 2.64
N ASN A 142 -12.24 7.97 1.83
CA ASN A 142 -10.85 8.23 2.19
C ASN A 142 -10.57 9.72 2.45
N ALA A 143 -11.14 10.61 1.62
CA ALA A 143 -11.02 12.06 1.80
C ALA A 143 -11.68 12.52 3.11
N LEU A 144 -12.92 12.08 3.36
CA LEU A 144 -13.66 12.42 4.58
C LEU A 144 -12.98 11.87 5.84
N ARG A 145 -12.42 10.66 5.78
CA ARG A 145 -11.68 10.06 6.91
C ARG A 145 -10.38 10.79 7.22
N SER A 146 -9.64 11.19 6.19
CA SER A 146 -8.44 12.02 6.36
C SER A 146 -8.79 13.33 7.05
N GLU A 147 -9.91 13.94 6.66
CA GLU A 147 -10.41 15.15 7.29
C GLU A 147 -10.87 14.93 8.73
N ILE A 148 -11.59 13.84 9.01
CA ILE A 148 -11.98 13.45 10.39
C ILE A 148 -10.74 13.27 11.26
N THR A 149 -9.71 12.58 10.77
CA THR A 149 -8.46 12.36 11.51
C THR A 149 -7.74 13.68 11.79
N ARG A 150 -7.67 14.57 10.80
CA ARG A 150 -7.10 15.91 10.94
C ARG A 150 -7.83 16.72 12.01
N LEU A 151 -9.16 16.76 11.95
CA LEU A 151 -9.99 17.48 12.92
C LEU A 151 -9.93 16.85 14.31
N GLN A 152 -9.83 15.53 14.42
CA GLN A 152 -9.66 14.83 15.70
C GLN A 152 -8.31 15.16 16.35
N MET A 153 -7.22 15.20 15.57
CA MET A 153 -5.91 15.63 16.07
C MET A 153 -5.97 17.09 16.54
N GLU A 154 -6.51 17.97 15.73
CA GLU A 154 -6.67 19.39 16.07
C GLU A 154 -7.48 19.59 17.36
N LEU A 155 -8.61 18.90 17.53
CA LEU A 155 -9.38 18.89 18.78
C LEU A 155 -8.58 18.35 19.97
N MET A 156 -7.74 17.34 19.76
CA MET A 156 -6.87 16.80 20.81
C MET A 156 -5.81 17.82 21.23
N GLU A 157 -5.25 18.57 20.29
CA GLU A 157 -4.30 19.66 20.59
C GLU A 157 -4.96 20.78 21.39
N TYR A 158 -6.22 21.12 21.10
CA TYR A 158 -6.99 22.07 21.90
C TYR A 158 -7.30 21.54 23.31
N LYS A 159 -7.74 20.28 23.44
CA LYS A 159 -8.07 19.68 24.74
C LYS A 159 -6.85 19.49 25.65
N THR A 160 -5.69 19.19 25.06
CA THR A 160 -4.43 19.06 25.80
C THR A 160 -3.81 20.42 26.14
N GLY A 161 -4.42 21.51 25.67
CA GLY A 161 -3.91 22.86 25.86
C GLY A 161 -2.63 23.15 25.07
N LYS A 162 -2.27 22.28 24.11
CA LYS A 162 -1.13 22.48 23.21
C LYS A 162 -1.40 23.62 22.23
N ARG A 163 -2.63 23.72 21.76
CA ARG A 163 -3.10 24.79 20.88
C ARG A 163 -4.15 25.60 21.63
N ILE A 164 -4.02 26.92 21.60
CA ILE A 164 -4.89 27.87 22.29
C ILE A 164 -5.38 28.91 21.28
N ILE A 165 -6.56 29.45 21.53
CA ILE A 165 -7.15 30.53 20.73
C ILE A 165 -7.20 31.75 21.64
N ASP A 166 -6.61 32.86 21.22
CA ASP A 166 -6.67 34.12 21.98
C ASP A 166 -8.04 34.81 21.82
N GLU A 167 -8.25 35.92 22.54
CA GLU A 167 -9.51 36.68 22.50
C GLU A 167 -9.82 37.28 21.10
N GLU A 168 -8.82 37.37 20.23
CA GLU A 168 -8.97 37.83 18.84
C GLU A 168 -9.22 36.68 17.84
N GLY A 169 -9.24 35.43 18.32
CA GLY A 169 -9.46 34.26 17.48
C GLY A 169 -8.20 33.73 16.79
N VAL A 170 -7.02 34.23 17.15
CA VAL A 170 -5.74 33.79 16.58
C VAL A 170 -5.27 32.54 17.29
N GLU A 171 -4.92 31.53 16.50
CA GLU A 171 -4.39 30.27 17.02
C GLU A 171 -2.91 30.42 17.37
N SER A 172 -2.55 30.04 18.59
CA SER A 172 -1.19 30.02 19.08
C SER A 172 -0.85 28.68 19.72
N ILE A 173 0.43 28.31 19.70
CA ILE A 173 0.94 27.13 20.41
C ILE A 173 1.26 27.56 21.84
N ASN A 174 0.77 26.80 22.83
CA ASN A 174 1.00 27.11 24.22
C ASN A 174 2.46 26.81 24.62
N ASP A 175 3.24 27.87 24.88
CA ASP A 175 4.64 27.78 25.29
C ASP A 175 4.84 26.89 26.52
N MET A 176 3.91 26.93 27.46
CA MET A 176 3.97 26.13 28.69
C MET A 176 3.72 24.63 28.45
N PHE A 177 2.98 24.29 27.39
CA PHE A 177 2.84 22.90 26.95
C PHE A 177 4.14 22.39 26.33
N HIS A 178 4.80 23.23 25.53
CA HIS A 178 6.07 22.90 24.89
C HIS A 178 7.18 22.68 25.93
N GLU A 179 7.26 23.56 26.93
CA GLU A 179 8.21 23.45 28.03
C GLU A 179 7.97 22.17 28.86
N ASN A 180 6.71 21.87 29.19
CA ASN A 180 6.37 20.61 29.87
C ASN A 180 6.77 19.36 29.07
N ALA A 181 6.60 19.37 27.75
CA ALA A 181 7.00 18.26 26.89
C ALA A 181 8.53 18.06 26.88
N MET A 182 9.31 19.14 26.85
CA MET A 182 10.77 19.09 26.97
C MET A 182 11.20 18.55 28.34
N LEU A 183 10.61 19.06 29.42
CA LEU A 183 10.88 18.61 30.78
C LEU A 183 10.51 17.13 31.01
N GLN A 184 9.41 16.65 30.43
CA GLN A 184 9.05 15.23 30.47
C GLN A 184 10.07 14.37 29.73
N THR A 185 10.56 14.83 28.59
CA THR A 185 11.60 14.13 27.82
C THR A 185 12.90 14.05 28.61
N GLU A 186 13.32 15.15 29.23
CA GLU A 186 14.51 15.19 30.08
C GLU A 186 14.36 14.29 31.32
N ASN A 187 13.20 14.31 31.98
CA ASN A 187 12.89 13.41 33.09
C ASN A 187 12.98 11.93 32.67
N ASN A 188 12.47 11.58 31.48
CA ASN A 188 12.60 10.22 30.97
C ASN A 188 14.06 9.82 30.70
N ASN A 189 14.85 10.73 30.11
CA ASN A 189 16.28 10.49 29.90
C ASN A 189 17.04 10.30 31.23
N LEU A 190 16.72 11.12 32.23
CA LEU A 190 17.28 10.99 33.58
C LEU A 190 16.88 9.65 34.23
N ARG A 191 15.61 9.24 34.10
CA ARG A 191 15.15 7.92 34.58
C ARG A 191 15.91 6.77 33.93
N VAL A 192 16.15 6.83 32.62
CA VAL A 192 16.96 5.82 31.91
C VAL A 192 18.39 5.79 32.42
N ARG A 193 19.03 6.95 32.64
CA ARG A 193 20.39 7.01 33.21
C ARG A 193 20.44 6.46 34.63
N ILE A 194 19.49 6.81 35.49
CA ILE A 194 19.40 6.30 36.86
C ILE A 194 19.30 4.78 36.83
N LYS A 195 18.47 4.22 35.94
CA LYS A 195 18.34 2.77 35.79
C LYS A 195 19.67 2.11 35.39
N ALA A 196 20.36 2.65 34.39
CA ALA A 196 21.66 2.11 33.95
C ALA A 196 22.75 2.21 35.04
N MET A 197 22.76 3.30 35.81
CA MET A 197 23.66 3.44 36.96
C MET A 197 23.34 2.42 38.06
N GLN A 198 22.04 2.18 38.34
CA GLN A 198 21.62 1.18 39.32
C GLN A 198 22.09 -0.22 38.94
N GLU A 199 21.94 -0.60 37.67
CA GLU A 199 22.45 -1.87 37.13
C GLU A 199 23.98 -1.99 37.28
N THR A 200 24.71 -0.89 37.08
CA THR A 200 26.17 -0.85 37.28
C THR A 200 26.55 -1.05 38.75
N ILE A 201 25.83 -0.41 39.68
CA ILE A 201 26.04 -0.57 41.12
C ILE A 201 25.81 -2.02 41.54
N ASP A 202 24.75 -2.65 41.05
CA ASP A 202 24.43 -4.04 41.39
C ASP A 202 25.50 -5.01 40.86
N ALA A 203 26.02 -4.78 39.64
CA ALA A 203 27.13 -5.55 39.08
C ALA A 203 28.42 -5.41 39.91
N LEU A 204 28.77 -4.18 40.32
CA LEU A 204 29.94 -3.93 41.17
C LEU A 204 29.78 -4.58 42.55
N ARG A 205 28.59 -4.52 43.16
CA ARG A 205 28.29 -5.21 44.42
C ARG A 205 28.50 -6.72 44.30
N ALA A 206 28.01 -7.34 43.23
CA ALA A 206 28.23 -8.77 42.98
C ALA A 206 29.72 -9.11 42.84
N ARG A 207 30.48 -8.28 42.11
CA ARG A 207 31.94 -8.44 41.94
C ARG A 207 32.68 -8.35 43.29
N ILE A 208 32.31 -7.39 44.14
CA ILE A 208 32.90 -7.25 45.48
C ILE A 208 32.62 -8.51 46.31
N THR A 209 31.38 -8.99 46.34
CA THR A 209 31.02 -10.23 47.05
C THR A 209 31.84 -11.43 46.58
N GLN A 210 32.05 -11.56 45.27
CA GLN A 210 32.86 -12.62 44.69
C GLN A 210 34.33 -12.52 45.12
N LEU A 211 34.94 -11.33 45.01
CA LEU A 211 36.33 -11.10 45.42
C LEU A 211 36.54 -11.36 46.92
N VAL A 212 35.58 -10.96 47.77
CA VAL A 212 35.64 -11.23 49.21
C VAL A 212 35.58 -12.74 49.48
N SER A 213 34.73 -13.47 48.76
CA SER A 213 34.65 -14.94 48.85
C SER A 213 35.96 -15.61 48.40
N ASP A 214 36.51 -15.18 47.26
CA ASP A 214 37.78 -15.70 46.73
C ASP A 214 38.94 -15.43 47.69
N GLN A 215 38.99 -14.23 48.29
CA GLN A 215 40.01 -13.87 49.28
C GLN A 215 39.87 -14.72 50.56
N ALA A 216 38.65 -14.95 51.05
CA ALA A 216 38.41 -15.85 52.17
C ALA A 216 38.89 -17.28 51.87
N ASN A 217 38.57 -17.80 50.68
CA ASN A 217 39.03 -19.12 50.22
C ASN A 217 40.56 -19.19 50.09
N GLN A 218 41.21 -18.13 49.63
CA GLN A 218 42.66 -18.05 49.51
C GLN A 218 43.36 -18.02 50.88
N VAL A 219 42.77 -17.34 51.86
CA VAL A 219 43.25 -17.35 53.25
C VAL A 219 43.09 -18.73 53.87
N LEU A 220 41.95 -19.39 53.65
CA LEU A 220 41.72 -20.78 54.05
C LEU A 220 42.73 -21.75 53.40
N ALA A 221 43.00 -21.62 52.11
CA ALA A 221 43.98 -22.45 51.40
C ALA A 221 45.41 -22.23 51.95
N ARG A 222 45.81 -20.98 52.20
CA ARG A 222 47.12 -20.67 52.81
C ARG A 222 47.24 -21.13 54.27
N ALA A 223 46.14 -21.15 55.02
CA ALA A 223 46.12 -21.73 56.36
C ALA A 223 46.20 -23.28 56.31
N GLY A 224 45.72 -23.90 55.23
CA GLY A 224 45.75 -25.35 55.01
C GLY A 224 47.12 -25.93 54.63
N GLU A 225 48.02 -25.13 54.05
CA GLU A 225 49.38 -25.59 53.68
C GLU A 225 50.34 -25.76 54.87
N GLY A 226 49.92 -25.38 56.09
CA GLY A 226 50.78 -25.37 57.28
C GLY A 226 50.70 -26.58 58.20
N ASN A 227 49.68 -27.46 58.11
CA ASN A 227 49.59 -28.61 59.00
C ASN A 227 48.61 -29.69 58.49
N GLU A 228 49.07 -30.59 57.63
CA GLU A 228 48.31 -31.77 57.15
C GLU A 228 47.70 -32.59 58.29
N GLU A 229 48.34 -32.60 59.47
CA GLU A 229 47.82 -33.27 60.66
C GLU A 229 46.52 -32.63 61.18
N ILE A 230 46.43 -31.29 61.21
CA ILE A 230 45.22 -30.60 61.65
C ILE A 230 44.11 -30.79 60.61
N SER A 231 44.44 -30.78 59.33
CA SER A 231 43.46 -31.00 58.25
C SER A 231 42.87 -32.42 58.32
N ASN A 232 43.71 -33.44 58.53
CA ASN A 232 43.27 -34.82 58.73
C ASN A 232 42.46 -34.99 60.02
N MET A 233 42.82 -34.28 61.10
CA MET A 233 42.09 -34.33 62.36
C MET A 233 40.70 -33.69 62.24
N VAL A 234 40.60 -32.54 61.55
CA VAL A 234 39.31 -31.90 61.24
C VAL A 234 38.45 -32.77 60.33
N HIS A 235 39.05 -33.42 59.33
CA HIS A 235 38.34 -34.36 58.45
C HIS A 235 37.79 -35.57 59.20
N ASN A 236 38.57 -36.13 60.14
CA ASN A 236 38.11 -37.23 60.99
C ASN A 236 37.00 -36.78 61.94
N TYR A 237 37.07 -35.58 62.53
CA TYR A 237 36.00 -35.05 63.37
C TYR A 237 34.71 -34.78 62.60
N ILE A 238 34.78 -34.24 61.38
CA ILE A 238 33.60 -34.03 60.53
C ILE A 238 32.95 -35.38 60.19
N LYS A 239 33.75 -36.39 59.86
CA LYS A 239 33.27 -37.73 59.55
C LYS A 239 32.64 -38.42 60.77
N GLU A 240 33.23 -38.26 61.95
CA GLU A 240 32.68 -38.79 63.21
C GLU A 240 31.34 -38.12 63.57
N ILE A 241 31.17 -36.83 63.27
CA ILE A 241 29.89 -36.11 63.44
C ILE A 241 28.83 -36.59 62.44
N GLU A 242 29.21 -36.91 61.21
CA GLU A 242 28.30 -37.48 60.20
C GLU A 242 27.88 -38.92 60.55
N ASP A 243 28.79 -39.74 61.09
CA ASP A 243 28.49 -41.11 61.53
C ASP A 243 27.66 -41.18 62.84
N LEU A 244 27.65 -40.09 63.63
CA LEU A 244 26.82 -39.93 64.84
C LEU A 244 25.41 -39.39 64.58
N ARG A 245 25.07 -39.07 63.31
CA ARG A 245 23.75 -38.58 62.88
C ARG A 245 22.86 -39.69 62.34
#